data_AF-A0AAE4BND6-F1
#
_entry.id   AF-A0AAE4BND6-F1
#
_cell.length_a   1.000
_cell.length_b   1.000
_cell.length_c   1.000
_cell.angle_alpha   90.00
_cell.angle_beta   90.00
_cell.angle_gamma   90.00
#
_symmetry.space_group_name_H-M   'P 1'
#
loop_
_entity.id
_entity.type
_entity.pdbx_description
1 polymer ?
#
loop_
_entity_poly.entity_id
_entity_poly.type
_entity_poly.pdbx_seq_one_letter_code
_entity_poly.pdbx_strand_id
1 'polypeptide(L)'
;MAPRLYGQYGVEDVLLAHFPDEATHIKRLAQLLPEAELGSVAGAAARLCRWYQLLDRVAPGTYCLNDAGRARRAQLHAARRPRPQGPT
;
A
#
# COMPACT_ATOMS: atom_id res chain seq x y z
N MET A 1 -3.55 -19.40 12.34
CA MET A 1 -4.79 -19.06 11.61
C MET A 1 -4.86 -17.53 11.56
N ALA A 2 -4.18 -16.91 10.60
CA ALA A 2 -4.12 -15.44 10.48
C ALA A 2 -5.38 -14.93 9.74
N PRO A 3 -5.97 -13.80 10.15
CA PRO A 3 -7.31 -13.42 9.73
C PRO A 3 -7.33 -12.98 8.26
N ARG A 4 -8.42 -13.38 7.57
CA ARG A 4 -8.82 -13.07 6.19
C ARG A 4 -9.04 -11.57 5.90
N LEU A 5 -8.30 -10.64 6.52
CA LEU A 5 -8.34 -9.22 6.17
C LEU A 5 -7.88 -8.94 4.73
N TYR A 6 -7.16 -9.90 4.14
CA TYR A 6 -6.56 -9.84 2.79
C TYR A 6 -7.44 -10.44 1.68
N GLY A 7 -8.60 -11.01 2.01
CA GLY A 7 -9.45 -11.67 1.01
C GLY A 7 -10.22 -10.72 0.08
N GLN A 8 -10.32 -9.43 0.43
CA GLN A 8 -11.07 -8.41 -0.34
C GLN A 8 -10.21 -7.29 -0.93
N TYR A 9 -8.99 -7.07 -0.41
CA TYR A 9 -8.11 -6.00 -0.84
C TYR A 9 -6.89 -6.59 -1.55
N GLY A 10 -6.61 -6.13 -2.77
CA GLY A 10 -5.43 -6.55 -3.52
C GLY A 10 -4.14 -6.22 -2.77
N VAL A 11 -3.07 -6.96 -3.04
CA VAL A 11 -1.76 -6.73 -2.40
C VAL A 11 -1.25 -5.29 -2.62
N GLU A 12 -1.73 -4.62 -3.68
CA GLU A 12 -1.48 -3.21 -3.98
C GLU A 12 -2.11 -2.25 -2.97
N ASP A 13 -3.37 -2.47 -2.59
CA ASP A 13 -4.05 -1.63 -1.59
C ASP A 13 -3.42 -1.82 -0.20
N VAL A 14 -3.03 -3.05 0.13
CA VAL A 14 -2.31 -3.35 1.38
C VAL A 14 -0.94 -2.67 1.37
N LEU A 15 -0.19 -2.82 0.29
CA LEU A 15 1.09 -2.15 0.13
C LEU A 15 0.94 -0.64 0.26
N LEU A 16 -0.07 -0.06 -0.38
CA LEU A 16 -0.35 1.38 -0.34
C LEU A 16 -0.75 1.86 1.06
N ALA A 17 -1.59 1.10 1.77
CA ALA A 17 -2.03 1.42 3.12
C ALA A 17 -0.86 1.44 4.13
N HIS A 18 0.13 0.56 3.92
CA HIS A 18 1.31 0.42 4.76
C HIS A 18 2.55 1.14 4.20
N PHE A 19 2.42 1.82 3.06
CA PHE A 19 3.55 2.49 2.43
C PHE A 19 4.01 3.68 3.28
N PRO A 20 5.29 3.76 3.66
CA PRO A 20 5.84 4.86 4.47
C PRO A 20 5.84 6.18 3.70
N ASP A 21 5.77 7.32 4.40
CA ASP A 21 5.81 8.63 3.74
C ASP A 21 7.17 8.95 3.09
N GLU A 22 8.23 8.28 3.52
CA GLU A 22 9.58 8.40 2.98
C GLU A 22 9.87 7.41 1.83
N ALA A 23 10.80 7.79 0.95
CA ALA A 23 11.25 6.93 -0.14
C ALA A 23 11.85 5.62 0.39
N THR A 24 11.30 4.49 -0.02
CA THR A 24 11.61 3.19 0.58
C THR A 24 11.94 2.13 -0.46
N HIS A 25 12.99 1.36 -0.19
CA HIS A 25 13.41 0.25 -1.03
C HIS A 25 12.43 -0.94 -0.91
N ILE A 26 12.15 -1.60 -2.03
CA ILE A 26 11.18 -2.69 -2.15
C ILE A 26 11.44 -3.85 -1.20
N LYS A 27 12.72 -4.17 -0.94
CA LYS A 27 13.13 -5.19 0.03
C LYS A 27 12.67 -4.84 1.45
N ARG A 28 12.74 -3.56 1.83
CA ARG A 28 12.28 -3.09 3.13
C ARG A 28 10.75 -3.06 3.20
N LEU A 29 10.08 -2.72 2.09
CA LEU A 29 8.61 -2.83 1.99
C LEU A 29 8.13 -4.27 2.15
N ALA A 30 8.83 -5.24 1.57
CA ALA A 30 8.50 -6.65 1.73
C ALA A 30 8.67 -7.16 3.17
N GLN A 31 9.62 -6.60 3.93
CA GLN A 31 9.76 -6.90 5.37
C GLN A 31 8.59 -6.37 6.21
N LEU A 32 7.91 -5.31 5.76
CA LEU A 32 6.74 -4.75 6.45
C LEU A 32 5.47 -5.56 6.19
N LEU A 33 5.47 -6.43 5.17
CA LEU A 33 4.35 -7.27 4.78
C LEU A 33 4.76 -8.74 4.91
N PRO A 34 4.85 -9.28 6.14
CA PRO A 34 5.41 -10.61 6.39
C PRO A 34 4.62 -11.75 5.73
N GLU A 35 3.38 -11.51 5.33
CA GLU A 35 2.52 -12.47 4.63
C GLU A 35 2.60 -12.36 3.10
N ALA A 36 3.38 -11.41 2.55
CA ALA A 36 3.53 -11.20 1.12
C ALA A 36 4.92 -11.61 0.63
N GLU A 37 4.99 -12.43 -0.42
CA GLU A 37 6.26 -12.76 -1.06
C GLU A 37 6.89 -11.52 -1.69
N LEU A 38 8.23 -11.42 -1.65
CA LEU A 38 8.98 -10.31 -2.24
C LEU A 38 8.63 -10.09 -3.72
N GLY A 39 8.40 -11.17 -4.48
CA GLY A 39 7.96 -11.09 -5.87
C GLY A 39 6.60 -10.41 -6.03
N SER A 40 5.65 -10.73 -5.15
CA SER A 40 4.32 -10.12 -5.11
C SER A 40 4.39 -8.64 -4.74
N VAL A 41 5.23 -8.27 -3.78
CA VAL A 41 5.45 -6.86 -3.37
C VAL A 41 6.12 -6.07 -4.50
N ALA A 42 7.14 -6.63 -5.14
CA ALA A 42 7.81 -6.02 -6.29
C ALA A 42 6.86 -5.80 -7.47
N GLY A 43 6.05 -6.80 -7.79
CA GLY A 43 5.03 -6.70 -8.83
C GLY A 43 3.97 -5.64 -8.51
N ALA A 44 3.53 -5.57 -7.25
CA ALA A 44 2.56 -4.59 -6.80
C ALA A 44 3.10 -3.16 -6.84
N ALA A 45 4.31 -2.93 -6.34
CA ALA A 45 4.95 -1.62 -6.43
C ALA A 45 5.16 -1.18 -7.89
N ALA A 46 5.56 -2.11 -8.77
CA ALA A 46 5.69 -1.84 -10.20
C ALA A 46 4.35 -1.48 -10.83
N ARG A 47 3.24 -2.13 -10.43
CA ARG A 47 1.89 -1.78 -10.89
C ARG A 47 1.43 -0.42 -10.37
N LEU A 48 1.60 -0.17 -9.07
CA LEU A 48 1.30 1.12 -8.43
C LEU A 48 2.09 2.27 -9.07
N CYS A 49 3.33 2.03 -9.48
CA CYS A 49 4.16 3.03 -10.15
C CYS A 49 3.77 3.21 -11.63
N ARG A 50 3.76 2.13 -12.43
CA ARG A 50 3.64 2.22 -13.89
C ARG A 50 2.20 2.40 -14.39
N TRP A 51 1.25 1.75 -13.73
CA TRP A 51 -0.13 1.66 -14.22
C TRP A 51 -1.06 2.60 -13.46
N TYR A 52 -0.96 2.61 -12.13
CA TYR A 52 -1.82 3.44 -11.29
C TYR A 52 -1.26 4.84 -11.03
N GLN A 53 0.02 5.08 -11.33
CA GLN A 53 0.70 6.36 -11.08
C GLN A 53 0.51 6.87 -9.64
N LEU A 54 0.58 5.96 -8.66
CA LEU A 54 0.45 6.25 -7.23
C LEU A 54 1.82 6.30 -6.52
N LEU A 55 2.86 5.78 -7.18
CA LEU A 55 4.23 5.79 -6.69
C LEU A 55 5.15 6.39 -7.75
N ASP A 56 6.12 7.19 -7.30
CA ASP A 56 7.24 7.62 -8.12
C ASP A 56 8.46 6.74 -7.83
N ARG A 57 9.19 6.39 -8.88
CA ARG A 57 10.46 5.64 -8.75
C ARG A 57 11.60 6.63 -8.62
N VAL A 58 12.19 6.70 -7.42
CA VAL A 58 13.28 7.63 -7.10
C VAL A 58 14.64 7.04 -7.43
N ALA A 59 14.78 5.72 -7.28
CA ALA A 59 15.99 4.96 -7.63
C ALA A 59 15.61 3.52 -8.01
N PRO A 60 16.53 2.70 -8.55
CA PRO A 60 16.27 1.28 -8.76
C PRO A 60 15.77 0.59 -7.49
N GLY A 61 14.59 -0.02 -7.57
CA GLY A 61 13.96 -0.71 -6.44
C GLY A 61 13.46 0.20 -5.32
N THR A 62 13.53 1.54 -5.47
CA THR A 62 13.13 2.51 -4.43
C THR A 62 11.98 3.37 -4.94
N TYR A 63 10.92 3.44 -4.15
CA TYR A 63 9.67 4.12 -4.50
C TYR A 63 9.27 5.11 -3.41
N CYS A 64 8.57 6.18 -3.77
CA CYS A 64 7.89 7.08 -2.84
C CYS A 64 6.43 7.29 -3.27
N LEU A 65 5.57 7.69 -2.33
CA LEU A 65 4.21 8.11 -2.66
C LEU A 65 4.25 9.47 -3.36
N ASN A 66 3.47 9.59 -4.44
CA ASN A 66 3.12 10.90 -4.99
C ASN A 66 1.78 11.40 -4.40
N ASP A 67 1.28 12.54 -4.86
CA ASP A 67 0.04 13.13 -4.35
C ASP A 67 -1.17 12.21 -4.52
N ALA A 68 -1.27 11.53 -5.66
CA ALA A 68 -2.34 10.57 -5.93
C ALA A 68 -2.25 9.35 -5.01
N GLY A 69 -1.04 8.82 -4.79
CA GLY A 69 -0.78 7.74 -3.84
C GLY A 69 -1.15 8.11 -2.41
N ARG A 70 -0.76 9.32 -1.96
CA ARG A 70 -1.13 9.85 -0.65
C ARG A 70 -2.65 9.98 -0.50
N ALA A 71 -3.33 10.53 -1.50
CA ALA A 71 -4.78 10.67 -1.49
C ALA A 71 -5.49 9.30 -1.44
N ARG A 72 -5.03 8.34 -2.24
CA ARG A 72 -5.59 6.98 -2.25
C ARG A 72 -5.32 6.24 -0.94
N ARG A 73 -4.13 6.40 -0.35
CA ARG A 73 -3.81 5.89 1.00
C ARG A 73 -4.75 6.49 2.05
N ALA A 74 -4.99 7.79 2.00
CA ALA A 74 -5.93 8.46 2.90
C ALA A 74 -7.36 7.92 2.73
N GLN A 75 -7.82 7.66 1.51
CA GLN A 75 -9.12 7.03 1.24
C GLN A 75 -9.21 5.61 1.82
N LEU A 76 -8.16 4.80 1.69
CA LEU A 76 -8.13 3.45 2.27
C LEU A 76 -8.23 3.49 3.80
N HIS A 77 -7.52 4.41 4.45
CA HIS A 77 -7.61 4.62 5.90
C HIS A 77 -8.97 5.19 6.32
N ALA A 78 -9.54 6.11 5.54
CA ALA A 78 -10.87 6.66 5.80
C ALA A 78 -11.98 5.61 5.65
N ALA A 79 -11.87 4.73 4.64
CA ALA A 79 -12.80 3.61 4.45
C ALA A 79 -12.67 2.54 5.55
N ARG A 80 -11.48 2.40 6.16
CA ARG A 80 -11.23 1.53 7.32
C ARG A 80 -11.70 2.11 8.65
N ARG A 81 -11.98 3.42 8.74
CA ARG A 81 -12.58 3.99 9.95
C ARG A 81 -14.02 3.50 10.03
N PRO A 82 -14.46 2.89 11.15
CA PRO A 82 -15.87 2.65 11.37
C PRO A 82 -16.59 3.99 11.25
N ARG A 83 -17.68 4.05 10.46
CA ARG A 83 -18.55 5.22 10.45
C ARG A 83 -18.81 5.62 11.91
N PRO A 84 -18.77 6.92 12.27
CA PRO A 84 -19.34 7.32 13.54
C PRO A 84 -20.75 6.75 13.57
N GLN A 85 -21.01 5.81 14.47
CA GLN A 85 -22.37 5.46 14.84
C GLN A 85 -22.93 6.77 15.38
N GLY A 86 -23.71 7.46 14.55
CA GLY A 86 -24.38 8.70 14.95
C GLY A 86 -25.21 8.41 16.20
N PRO A 87 -25.30 9.39 17.12
CA PRO A 87 -25.89 9.18 18.43
C PRO A 87 -27.35 8.75 18.31
N THR A 88 -27.71 7.84 19.22
CA THR A 88 -29.04 7.39 19.60
C THR A 88 -30.08 8.50 19.68
#